data_AF-A0A2N1KUT3-F1
#
_entry.id   AF-A0A2N1KUT3-F1
#
_cell.length_a   1.000
_cell.length_b   1.000
_cell.length_c   1.000
_cell.angle_alpha   90.00
_cell.angle_beta   90.00
_cell.angle_gamma   90.00
#
_symmetry.space_group_name_H-M   'P 1'
#
loop_
_entity.id
_entity.type
_entity.pdbx_description
1 polymer ?
#
loop_
_entity_poly.entity_id
_entity_poly.type
_entity_poly.pdbx_seq_one_letter_code
_entity_poly.pdbx_strand_id
1 'polypeptide(L)'
;EWIPHNQFTNIKEIEKVDNNSAITYSAIWKNGPLHYRYDKKEWIRNPNKKVILNCLSLDIEEFFNMVDNYSNIYGISQNPNTNDYILVLQNRNCKRCGKLYNDLENKWSNKDKWFQ
;
A
#
# COMPACT_ATOMS: atom_id res chain seq x y z
N GLU A 1 -10.00 5.38 -3.09
CA GLU A 1 -10.68 5.80 -1.83
C GLU A 1 -9.76 6.73 -1.04
N TRP A 2 -10.30 7.65 -0.23
CA TRP A 2 -9.51 8.32 0.81
C TRP A 2 -9.54 7.48 2.09
N ILE A 3 -8.38 7.12 2.62
CA ILE A 3 -8.26 6.18 3.74
C ILE A 3 -7.65 6.92 4.94
N PRO A 4 -8.37 7.07 6.06
CA PRO A 4 -7.81 7.67 7.27
C PRO A 4 -6.60 6.88 7.78
N HIS A 5 -5.53 7.57 8.17
CA HIS A 5 -4.27 6.91 8.57
C HIS A 5 -4.43 5.95 9.75
N ASN A 6 -5.36 6.24 10.67
CA ASN A 6 -5.66 5.39 11.85
C ASN A 6 -6.25 4.00 11.49
N GLN A 7 -6.56 3.77 10.21
CA GLN A 7 -7.00 2.49 9.68
C GLN A 7 -5.84 1.50 9.46
N PHE A 8 -4.60 1.97 9.52
CA PHE A 8 -3.42 1.14 9.32
C PHE A 8 -2.84 0.69 10.67
N THR A 9 -2.44 -0.58 10.73
CA THR A 9 -1.77 -1.19 11.89
C THR A 9 -0.61 -2.06 11.42
N ASN A 10 0.24 -2.48 12.36
CA ASN A 10 1.38 -3.34 12.07
C ASN A 10 2.25 -2.78 10.93
N ILE A 11 2.47 -1.45 10.98
CA ILE A 11 3.22 -0.72 9.96
C ILE A 11 4.70 -1.11 10.12
N LYS A 12 5.30 -1.66 9.06
CA LYS A 12 6.71 -2.10 9.03
C LYS A 12 7.37 -1.53 7.80
N GLU A 13 8.51 -0.86 7.98
CA GLU A 13 9.34 -0.40 6.86
C GLU A 13 9.84 -1.62 6.07
N ILE A 14 9.78 -1.53 4.74
CA ILE A 14 10.25 -2.60 3.85
C ILE A 14 11.36 -2.15 2.92
N GLU A 15 11.38 -0.87 2.54
CA GLU A 15 12.42 -0.31 1.70
C GLU A 15 12.48 1.21 1.90
N LYS A 16 13.69 1.72 1.78
CA LYS A 16 13.98 3.15 1.78
C LYS A 16 14.87 3.43 0.58
N VAL A 17 14.44 4.34 -0.29
CA VAL A 17 15.22 4.78 -1.45
C VAL A 17 16.15 5.92 -1.02
N ASP A 18 17.34 5.97 -1.61
CA ASP A 18 18.39 6.95 -1.26
C ASP A 18 17.85 8.38 -1.22
N ASN A 19 18.39 9.16 -0.29
CA ASN A 19 17.97 10.51 0.12
C ASN A 19 16.57 10.61 0.78
N ASN A 20 15.97 9.48 1.21
CA ASN A 20 14.62 9.41 1.81
C ASN A 20 13.50 9.97 0.90
N SER A 21 13.75 10.11 -0.40
CA SER A 21 12.77 10.63 -1.36
C SER A 21 11.49 9.77 -1.41
N ALA A 22 11.64 8.46 -1.15
CA ALA A 22 10.53 7.53 -0.99
C ALA A 22 10.82 6.52 0.12
N ILE A 23 9.82 6.27 0.96
CA ILE A 23 9.85 5.19 1.96
C ILE A 23 8.63 4.31 1.74
N THR A 24 8.86 3.00 1.67
CA THR A 24 7.78 2.04 1.53
C THR A 24 7.62 1.24 2.80
N TYR A 25 6.36 1.11 3.23
CA TYR A 25 5.96 0.30 4.36
C TYR A 25 4.99 -0.80 3.92
N SER A 26 4.89 -1.84 4.72
CA SER A 26 3.76 -2.78 4.72
C SER A 26 2.88 -2.50 5.93
N ALA A 27 1.57 -2.69 5.79
CA ALA A 27 0.62 -2.49 6.87
C ALA A 27 -0.59 -3.43 6.73
N ILE A 28 -1.37 -3.54 7.82
CA ILE A 28 -2.70 -4.14 7.83
C ILE A 28 -3.73 -3.01 7.80
N TRP A 29 -4.58 -2.98 6.77
CA TRP A 29 -5.73 -2.09 6.67
C TRP A 29 -6.94 -2.76 7.34
N LYS A 30 -7.36 -2.22 8.50
CA LYS A 30 -8.44 -2.77 9.34
C LYS A 30 -9.74 -2.97 8.57
N ASN A 31 -10.26 -1.89 7.99
CA ASN A 31 -11.50 -1.95 7.22
C ASN A 31 -11.32 -2.64 5.88
N GLY A 32 -10.15 -2.50 5.26
CA GLY A 32 -9.83 -3.15 3.99
C GLY A 32 -10.61 -2.62 2.78
N PRO A 33 -10.29 -3.13 1.57
CA PRO A 33 -10.83 -2.62 0.32
C PRO A 33 -12.32 -2.94 0.18
N LEU A 34 -13.04 -1.97 -0.37
CA LEU A 34 -14.42 -2.12 -0.79
C LEU A 34 -14.48 -2.90 -2.12
N HIS A 35 -15.36 -3.89 -2.22
CA HIS A 35 -15.65 -4.56 -3.48
C HIS A 35 -17.15 -4.86 -3.60
N TYR A 36 -17.64 -4.92 -4.83
CA TYR A 36 -19.04 -5.19 -5.10
C TYR A 36 -19.26 -6.70 -5.20
N ARG A 37 -20.18 -7.21 -4.39
CA ARG A 37 -20.56 -8.61 -4.36
C ARG A 37 -21.81 -8.82 -5.23
N TYR A 38 -21.61 -9.35 -6.45
CA TYR A 38 -22.66 -9.43 -7.47
C TYR A 38 -23.83 -10.36 -7.10
N ASP A 39 -23.58 -11.47 -6.41
CA ASP A 39 -24.61 -12.43 -5.96
C ASP A 39 -25.63 -11.80 -5.01
N LYS A 40 -25.16 -10.88 -4.15
CA LYS A 40 -26.00 -10.17 -3.16
C LYS A 40 -26.27 -8.71 -3.52
N LYS A 41 -25.76 -8.26 -4.66
CA LYS A 41 -25.91 -6.90 -5.18
C LYS A 41 -25.55 -5.79 -4.18
N GLU A 42 -24.51 -6.02 -3.37
CA GLU A 42 -24.13 -5.12 -2.27
C GLU A 42 -22.62 -4.85 -2.24
N TRP A 43 -22.25 -3.74 -1.61
CA TRP A 43 -20.86 -3.39 -1.35
C TRP A 43 -20.41 -3.99 -0.02
N ILE A 44 -19.34 -4.79 -0.05
CA ILE A 44 -18.75 -5.36 1.15
C ILE A 44 -17.27 -4.99 1.24
N ARG A 45 -16.75 -4.98 2.47
CA ARG A 45 -15.33 -4.77 2.72
C ARG A 45 -14.63 -6.08 3.01
N ASN A 46 -13.37 -6.18 2.60
CA ASN A 46 -12.49 -7.29 2.94
C ASN A 46 -11.51 -6.87 4.06
N PRO A 47 -11.88 -7.00 5.34
CA PRO A 47 -11.12 -6.45 6.45
C PRO A 47 -9.74 -7.09 6.63
N ASN A 48 -8.89 -6.42 7.41
CA ASN A 48 -7.54 -6.86 7.77
C ASN A 48 -6.66 -7.18 6.55
N LYS A 49 -6.88 -6.48 5.44
CA LYS A 49 -6.11 -6.69 4.21
C LYS A 49 -4.70 -6.13 4.39
N LYS A 50 -3.70 -6.95 4.06
CA LYS A 50 -2.32 -6.50 3.95
C LYS A 50 -2.16 -5.59 2.73
N VAL A 51 -1.51 -4.45 2.92
CA VAL A 51 -1.29 -3.43 1.88
C VAL A 51 0.13 -2.90 1.92
N ILE A 52 0.52 -2.25 0.83
CA ILE A 52 1.75 -1.47 0.74
C ILE A 52 1.39 0.01 0.88
N LEU A 53 2.12 0.72 1.74
CA LEU A 53 2.04 2.15 1.91
C LEU A 53 3.30 2.75 1.30
N ASN A 54 3.16 3.49 0.20
CA ASN A 54 4.27 4.18 -0.43
C ASN A 54 4.21 5.66 -0.05
N CYS A 55 5.10 6.08 0.86
CA CYS A 55 5.25 7.46 1.29
C CYS A 55 6.20 8.16 0.34
N LEU A 56 5.69 9.18 -0.34
CA LEU A 56 6.41 9.93 -1.36
C LEU A 56 6.51 11.36 -0.85
N SER A 57 7.73 11.83 -0.59
CA SER A 57 7.96 13.21 -0.16
C SER A 57 8.04 14.11 -1.39
N LEU A 58 6.91 14.25 -2.08
CA LEU A 58 6.75 15.00 -3.32
C LEU A 58 5.76 16.15 -3.11
N ASP A 59 5.82 17.16 -3.98
CA ASP A 59 4.72 18.11 -4.06
C ASP A 59 3.44 17.42 -4.60
N ILE A 60 2.31 18.12 -4.50
CA ILE A 60 1.00 17.56 -4.85
C ILE A 60 0.88 17.23 -6.34
N GLU A 61 1.49 18.03 -7.23
CA GLU A 61 1.39 17.85 -8.68
C GLU A 61 2.24 16.65 -9.11
N GLU A 62 3.48 16.59 -8.62
CA GLU A 62 4.39 15.45 -8.80
C GLU A 62 3.78 14.16 -8.25
N PHE A 63 3.14 14.20 -7.07
CA PHE A 63 2.47 13.05 -6.49
C PHE A 63 1.40 12.50 -7.44
N PHE A 64 0.48 13.34 -7.92
CA PHE A 64 -0.60 12.90 -8.80
C PHE A 64 -0.08 12.40 -10.16
N ASN A 65 0.94 13.06 -10.73
CA ASN A 65 1.63 12.56 -11.92
C ASN A 65 2.26 11.18 -11.68
N MET A 66 2.73 10.91 -10.46
CA MET A 66 3.30 9.61 -10.10
C MET A 66 2.23 8.53 -9.97
N VAL A 67 1.04 8.85 -9.45
CA VAL A 67 -0.08 7.91 -9.26
C VAL A 67 -0.42 7.14 -10.55
N ASP A 68 -0.41 7.80 -11.70
CA ASP A 68 -0.71 7.18 -13.01
C ASP A 68 0.25 6.04 -13.40
N ASN A 69 1.46 6.06 -12.83
CA ASN A 69 2.48 5.03 -13.05
C ASN A 69 2.23 3.74 -12.27
N TYR A 70 1.23 3.71 -11.37
CA TYR A 70 0.89 2.53 -10.59
C TYR A 70 -0.37 1.84 -11.11
N SER A 71 -0.48 0.54 -10.84
CA SER A 71 -1.73 -0.21 -10.94
C SER A 71 -2.13 -0.74 -9.57
N ASN A 72 -3.39 -1.18 -9.44
CA ASN A 72 -3.93 -1.77 -8.21
C ASN A 72 -3.85 -0.84 -6.98
N ILE A 73 -4.15 0.45 -7.20
CA ILE A 73 -4.27 1.45 -6.14
C ILE A 73 -5.61 1.25 -5.44
N TYR A 74 -5.59 1.05 -4.12
CA TYR A 74 -6.79 1.06 -3.31
C TYR A 74 -7.21 2.49 -2.93
N GLY A 75 -6.22 3.35 -2.67
CA GLY A 75 -6.53 4.71 -2.26
C GLY A 75 -5.32 5.54 -1.92
N ILE A 76 -5.63 6.68 -1.33
CA ILE A 76 -4.67 7.66 -0.84
C ILE A 76 -4.94 7.87 0.65
N SER A 77 -3.89 8.00 1.43
CA SER A 77 -3.90 8.42 2.82
C SER A 77 -2.97 9.62 2.97
N GLN A 78 -2.97 10.24 4.14
CA GLN A 78 -1.99 11.25 4.50
C GLN A 78 -1.32 10.89 5.82
N ASN A 79 -0.03 11.14 5.93
CA ASN A 79 0.69 10.99 7.19
C ASN A 79 0.25 12.11 8.16
N PRO A 80 -0.29 11.80 9.34
CA PRO A 80 -0.79 12.83 10.26
C PRO A 80 0.33 13.70 10.86
N ASN A 81 1.59 13.26 10.80
CA ASN A 81 2.72 13.98 11.38
C ASN A 81 3.43 14.86 10.36
N THR A 82 3.57 14.39 9.11
CA THR A 82 4.34 15.09 8.07
C THR A 82 3.46 15.76 7.02
N ASN A 83 2.15 15.45 6.98
CA ASN A 83 1.21 15.83 5.93
C ASN A 83 1.53 15.27 4.53
N ASP A 84 2.54 14.41 4.40
CA ASP A 84 2.87 13.76 3.14
C ASP A 84 1.75 12.82 2.70
N TYR A 85 1.51 12.80 1.39
CA TYR A 85 0.57 11.85 0.80
C TYR A 85 1.18 10.44 0.71
N ILE A 86 0.34 9.46 0.99
CA ILE A 86 0.68 8.05 1.01
C ILE A 86 -0.20 7.34 -0.01
N LEU A 87 0.44 6.66 -0.96
CA LEU A 87 -0.27 5.80 -1.89
C LEU A 87 -0.49 4.41 -1.27
N VAL A 88 -1.73 3.94 -1.27
CA VAL A 88 -2.13 2.65 -0.71
C VAL A 88 -2.34 1.65 -1.84
N LEU A 89 -1.46 0.65 -1.90
CA LEU A 89 -1.37 -0.29 -3.02
C LEU A 89 -1.67 -1.72 -2.56
N GLN A 90 -2.26 -2.51 -3.45
CA GLN A 90 -2.38 -3.96 -3.27
C GLN A 90 -1.00 -4.65 -3.26
N ASN A 91 -0.16 -4.27 -4.22
CA ASN A 91 1.20 -4.75 -4.40
C ASN A 91 2.04 -3.62 -5.01
N ARG A 92 3.37 -3.72 -4.94
CA ARG A 92 4.25 -2.80 -5.65
C ARG A 92 4.32 -3.21 -7.12
N ASN A 93 3.37 -2.72 -7.92
CA ASN A 93 3.42 -2.81 -9.37
C ASN A 93 3.61 -1.40 -9.94
N CYS A 94 4.87 -1.06 -10.16
CA CYS A 94 5.27 0.21 -10.75
C CYS A 94 5.51 0.00 -12.24
N LYS A 95 4.61 0.53 -13.07
CA LYS A 95 4.65 0.36 -14.54
C LYS A 95 5.94 0.93 -15.12
N ARG A 96 6.40 2.07 -14.59
CA ARG A 96 7.58 2.78 -15.07
C ARG A 96 8.89 2.08 -14.76
N CYS A 97 9.00 1.45 -13.59
CA CYS A 97 10.24 0.83 -13.14
C CYS A 97 10.31 -0.68 -13.39
N GLY A 98 9.24 -1.29 -13.94
CA GLY A 98 9.18 -2.72 -14.25
C GLY A 98 9.26 -3.64 -13.03
N LYS A 99 9.31 -3.08 -11.81
CA LYS A 99 9.38 -3.84 -10.56
C LYS A 99 7.99 -4.35 -10.21
N LEU A 100 7.79 -5.67 -10.30
CA LEU A 100 6.68 -6.39 -9.72
C LEU A 100 7.12 -6.97 -8.38
N TYR A 101 6.44 -6.58 -7.30
CA TYR A 101 6.68 -7.11 -5.94
C TYR A 101 5.63 -8.16 -5.58
N ASN A 102 5.36 -9.08 -6.54
CA ASN A 102 4.50 -10.25 -6.31
C ASN A 102 5.20 -11.29 -5.41
N ASP A 103 6.53 -11.25 -5.29
CA ASP A 103 7.33 -12.25 -4.60
C ASP A 103 7.26 -12.22 -3.07
N LEU A 104 6.54 -11.28 -2.46
CA LEU A 104 6.42 -11.30 -1.02
C LEU A 104 5.48 -12.42 -0.52
N GLU A 105 4.47 -12.89 -1.27
CA GLU A 105 3.74 -14.12 -0.88
C GLU A 105 4.68 -15.35 -0.84
N ASN A 106 5.61 -15.44 -1.80
CA ASN A 106 6.58 -16.54 -1.88
C ASN A 106 7.76 -16.40 -0.90
N LYS A 107 8.19 -15.18 -0.54
CA LYS A 107 9.19 -14.93 0.52
C LYS A 107 8.60 -14.94 1.93
N TRP A 108 7.32 -14.61 2.11
CA TRP A 108 6.65 -14.70 3.42
C TRP A 108 6.42 -16.15 3.82
N SER A 109 6.07 -17.03 2.88
CA SER A 109 5.92 -18.48 3.12
C SER A 109 7.23 -19.20 3.51
N ASN A 110 8.39 -18.58 3.28
CA ASN A 110 9.72 -19.16 3.58
C ASN A 110 10.40 -18.57 4.81
N LYS A 111 9.85 -17.52 5.44
CA LYS A 111 10.41 -16.97 6.70
C LYS A 111 9.84 -17.62 7.96
N ASP A 112 8.70 -18.32 7.86
CA ASP A 112 8.09 -19.05 8.98
C ASP A 112 8.63 -20.50 9.13
N LYS A 113 9.72 -20.87 8.42
CA LYS A 113 10.36 -22.19 8.50
C LYS A 113 11.64 -22.26 9.34
N TRP A 114 11.99 -21.21 10.10
CA TRP A 114 13.18 -21.20 10.96
C TRP A 114 12.90 -21.36 12.46
N PHE A 115 11.72 -21.86 12.82
CA PHE A 115 11.42 -22.34 14.17
C PHE A 115 10.88 -23.78 14.11
N GLN A 116 11.79 -24.73 13.88
CA GLN A 116 11.74 -26.10 14.39
C GLN A 116 13.15 -26.51 14.79
#